data_AF-A0A8X6QTX4-F1
#
_entry.id   AF-A0A8X6QTX4-F1
#
_cell.length_a   1.000
_cell.length_b   1.000
_cell.length_c   1.000
_cell.angle_alpha   90.00
_cell.angle_beta   90.00
_cell.angle_gamma   90.00
#
_symmetry.space_group_name_H-M   'P 1'
#
loop_
_entity.id
_entity.type
_entity.pdbx_description
1 polymer ?
#
loop_
_entity_poly.entity_id
_entity_poly.type
_entity_poly.pdbx_seq_one_letter_code
_entity_poly.pdbx_strand_id
1 'polypeptide(L)'
;MDLVIVAEVFGDERMQVWDLVAPLAAELRLQEPRLYMAESGAPVDCSAPATLLDGEPLLLQEGQLQWDTRSATDVRLRIVEELLSSEKDYCHTLKTVADLYEKPLRKLLSMEKEDYKSLFDWVEPICSLSKMVIIKLTVAVDEWETYETKVATIFSKLLWNKYEEYQNLYLDITLPLLKEKETSDEDFVALCQLRQGAAKYSLAALLELPGPPSTCEWGSIGGLAIILMDWNCMTGSLVLDQLSTFNGASKDNLLNGSSGY
;
A
#
# COMPACT_ATOMS: atom_id res chain seq x y z
N MET A 1 -13.88 -14.52 -2.65
CA MET A 1 -13.51 -13.15 -3.02
C MET A 1 -14.24 -12.86 -4.31
N ASP A 2 -15.37 -12.17 -4.20
CA ASP A 2 -16.17 -11.75 -5.34
C ASP A 2 -15.56 -10.44 -5.86
N LEU A 3 -14.70 -10.54 -6.88
CA LEU A 3 -14.29 -9.38 -7.66
C LEU A 3 -15.51 -8.96 -8.49
N VAL A 4 -15.99 -7.74 -8.29
CA VAL A 4 -16.98 -7.16 -9.19
C VAL A 4 -16.23 -6.27 -10.17
N ILE A 5 -16.25 -6.67 -11.45
CA ILE A 5 -15.76 -5.82 -12.54
C ILE A 5 -16.78 -4.70 -12.70
N VAL A 6 -16.33 -3.46 -12.48
CA VAL A 6 -17.10 -2.27 -12.76
C VAL A 6 -16.85 -1.89 -14.21
N ALA A 7 -17.95 -1.73 -14.95
CA ALA A 7 -17.99 -1.32 -16.34
C ALA A 7 -17.18 -0.04 -16.60
N GLU A 8 -16.75 0.14 -17.84
CA GLU A 8 -16.11 1.36 -18.35
C GLU A 8 -16.79 2.61 -17.78
N VAL A 9 -16.01 3.38 -17.03
CA VAL A 9 -16.53 4.58 -16.37
C VAL A 9 -16.27 5.77 -17.29
N PHE A 10 -17.26 6.65 -17.41
CA PHE A 10 -17.15 7.91 -18.15
C PHE A 10 -17.43 9.05 -17.19
N GLY A 11 -16.41 9.87 -16.95
CA GLY A 11 -16.48 11.00 -16.02
C GLY A 11 -16.83 12.31 -16.71
N ASP A 12 -17.48 13.21 -15.98
CA ASP A 12 -17.53 14.63 -16.33
C ASP A 12 -16.35 15.36 -15.66
N GLU A 13 -15.91 16.51 -16.20
CA GLU A 13 -14.77 17.31 -15.73
C GLU A 13 -14.88 17.75 -14.26
N ARG A 14 -16.09 17.67 -13.68
CA ARG A 14 -16.39 18.09 -12.31
C ARG A 14 -16.56 16.93 -11.33
N MET A 15 -16.51 15.68 -11.79
CA MET A 15 -16.74 14.51 -10.95
C MET A 15 -15.41 13.91 -10.48
N GLN A 16 -15.40 13.45 -9.24
CA GLN A 16 -14.32 12.60 -8.74
C GLN A 16 -14.62 11.14 -9.04
N VAL A 17 -13.58 10.31 -9.04
CA VAL A 17 -13.73 8.84 -9.21
C VAL A 17 -14.76 8.27 -8.23
N TRP A 18 -14.75 8.73 -6.97
CA TRP A 18 -15.69 8.26 -5.96
C TRP A 18 -17.15 8.58 -6.29
N ASP A 19 -17.44 9.73 -6.90
CA ASP A 19 -18.81 10.12 -7.25
C ASP A 19 -19.45 9.13 -8.24
N LEU A 20 -18.63 8.48 -9.07
CA LEU A 20 -19.06 7.49 -10.05
C LEU A 20 -19.24 6.10 -9.43
N VAL A 21 -18.40 5.75 -8.45
CA VAL A 21 -18.38 4.41 -7.86
C VAL A 21 -19.31 4.32 -6.65
N ALA A 22 -19.54 5.41 -5.91
CA ALA A 22 -20.35 5.42 -4.70
C ALA A 22 -21.76 4.83 -4.87
N PRO A 23 -22.51 5.12 -5.96
CA PRO A 23 -23.81 4.50 -6.18
C PRO A 23 -23.72 2.97 -6.33
N LEU A 24 -22.70 2.49 -7.05
CA LEU A 24 -22.50 1.06 -7.28
C LEU A 24 -22.02 0.34 -6.00
N ALA A 25 -21.12 0.96 -5.24
CA ALA A 25 -20.70 0.45 -3.94
C ALA A 25 -21.88 0.32 -2.97
N ALA A 26 -22.81 1.29 -2.99
CA ALA A 26 -24.03 1.25 -2.20
C ALA A 26 -25.00 0.15 -2.67
N GLU A 27 -25.16 -0.03 -3.99
CA GLU A 27 -25.98 -1.10 -4.57
C GLU A 27 -25.47 -2.49 -4.17
N LEU A 28 -24.16 -2.68 -4.23
CA LEU A 28 -23.47 -3.91 -3.85
C LEU A 28 -23.30 -4.07 -2.32
N ARG A 29 -23.66 -3.04 -1.54
CA ARG A 29 -23.54 -2.98 -0.07
C ARG A 29 -22.12 -3.21 0.46
N LEU A 30 -21.12 -2.83 -0.32
CA LEU A 30 -19.72 -3.02 0.03
C LEU A 30 -19.33 -2.16 1.24
N GLN A 31 -18.66 -2.77 2.21
CA GLN A 31 -18.04 -2.04 3.32
C GLN A 31 -16.59 -1.66 2.95
N GLU A 32 -16.23 -0.40 3.17
CA GLU A 32 -14.89 0.15 2.87
C GLU A 32 -14.37 -0.23 1.46
N PRO A 33 -15.11 0.09 0.38
CA PRO A 33 -14.74 -0.37 -0.96
C PRO A 33 -13.36 0.13 -1.40
N ARG A 34 -12.64 -0.75 -2.09
CA ARG A 34 -11.32 -0.50 -2.67
C ARG A 34 -11.41 -0.59 -4.18
N LEU A 35 -10.73 0.34 -4.84
CA LEU A 35 -10.75 0.49 -6.29
C LEU A 35 -9.37 0.21 -6.87
N TYR A 36 -9.34 -0.58 -7.93
CA TYR A 36 -8.13 -0.93 -8.66
C TYR A 36 -8.35 -0.79 -10.17
N MET A 37 -7.32 -0.38 -10.91
CA MET A 37 -7.33 -0.42 -12.37
C MET A 37 -7.31 -1.87 -12.84
N ALA A 38 -8.15 -2.25 -13.80
CA ALA A 38 -8.25 -3.66 -14.19
C ALA A 38 -7.02 -4.19 -14.95
N GLU A 39 -6.34 -3.34 -15.74
CA GLU A 39 -5.16 -3.76 -16.50
C GLU A 39 -3.91 -3.92 -15.62
N SER A 40 -3.62 -2.94 -14.77
CA SER A 40 -2.39 -2.89 -13.97
C SER A 40 -2.56 -3.41 -12.54
N GLY A 41 -3.79 -3.55 -12.06
CA GLY A 41 -4.09 -3.80 -10.65
C GLY A 41 -3.74 -2.62 -9.74
N ALA A 42 -3.41 -1.44 -10.29
CA ALA A 42 -2.99 -0.32 -9.48
C ALA A 42 -4.15 0.23 -8.62
N PRO A 43 -3.92 0.52 -7.33
CA PRO A 43 -4.93 1.17 -6.51
C PRO A 43 -5.27 2.55 -7.10
N VAL A 44 -6.55 2.90 -7.10
CA VAL A 44 -7.05 4.17 -7.69
C VAL A 44 -7.21 5.23 -6.60
N ASP A 45 -6.83 6.47 -6.91
CA ASP A 45 -7.17 7.62 -6.07
C ASP A 45 -8.65 7.99 -6.28
N CYS A 46 -9.45 7.76 -5.24
CA CYS A 46 -10.88 8.05 -5.26
C CYS A 46 -11.19 9.56 -5.35
N SER A 47 -10.21 10.42 -5.01
CA SER A 47 -10.34 11.88 -5.07
C SER A 47 -9.88 12.48 -6.40
N ALA A 48 -9.28 11.66 -7.28
CA ALA A 48 -8.82 12.09 -8.60
C ALA A 48 -10.01 12.47 -9.50
N PRO A 49 -9.79 13.34 -10.51
CA PRO A 49 -10.79 13.61 -11.54
C PRO A 49 -11.16 12.33 -12.30
N ALA A 50 -12.45 12.12 -12.50
CA ALA A 50 -12.94 10.94 -13.18
C ALA A 50 -12.57 10.87 -14.67
N THR A 51 -12.29 12.00 -15.30
CA THR A 51 -11.85 12.08 -16.72
C THR A 51 -10.54 11.33 -16.98
N LEU A 52 -9.75 11.04 -15.93
CA LEU A 52 -8.53 10.24 -16.02
C LEU A 52 -8.80 8.73 -16.17
N LEU A 53 -10.07 8.30 -16.07
CA LEU A 53 -10.51 6.91 -16.19
C LEU A 53 -11.44 6.68 -17.39
N ASP A 54 -11.56 7.65 -18.30
CA ASP A 54 -12.49 7.55 -19.43
C ASP A 54 -12.15 6.35 -20.32
N GLY A 55 -13.06 5.36 -20.32
CA GLY A 55 -12.91 4.11 -21.07
C GLY A 55 -12.01 3.06 -20.40
N GLU A 56 -11.56 3.30 -19.16
CA GLU A 56 -10.74 2.34 -18.41
C GLU A 56 -11.62 1.47 -17.49
N PRO A 57 -11.50 0.14 -17.57
CA PRO A 57 -12.22 -0.76 -16.68
C PRO A 57 -11.64 -0.72 -15.25
N LEU A 58 -12.54 -0.72 -14.26
CA LEU A 58 -12.18 -0.70 -12.85
C LEU A 58 -12.61 -1.99 -12.15
N LEU A 59 -11.84 -2.37 -11.14
CA LEU A 59 -12.16 -3.46 -10.23
C LEU A 59 -12.57 -2.85 -8.90
N LEU A 60 -13.76 -3.24 -8.45
CA LEU A 60 -14.29 -2.85 -7.16
C LEU A 60 -14.26 -4.06 -6.24
N GLN A 61 -13.64 -3.88 -5.08
CA GLN A 61 -13.45 -4.94 -4.09
C GLN A 61 -13.94 -4.46 -2.72
N GLU A 62 -14.51 -5.36 -1.93
CA GLU A 62 -14.77 -5.11 -0.51
C GLU A 62 -13.46 -4.97 0.26
N GLY A 63 -13.28 -3.85 0.98
CA GLY A 63 -12.06 -3.59 1.74
C GLY A 63 -12.12 -4.05 3.19
N GLN A 64 -13.30 -4.37 3.71
CA GLN A 64 -13.43 -4.92 5.06
C GLN A 64 -12.83 -6.33 5.11
N LEU A 65 -11.84 -6.51 5.99
CA LEU A 65 -11.30 -7.84 6.27
C LEU A 65 -12.31 -8.70 7.02
N GLN A 66 -12.45 -9.95 6.58
CA GLN A 66 -13.04 -11.00 7.39
C GLN A 66 -12.02 -11.41 8.45
N TRP A 67 -12.08 -10.75 9.60
CA TRP A 67 -11.24 -11.08 10.75
C TRP A 67 -11.61 -12.45 11.32
N ASP A 68 -10.63 -13.14 11.87
CA ASP A 68 -10.90 -14.29 12.70
C ASP A 68 -11.78 -13.88 13.90
N THR A 69 -12.79 -14.69 14.20
CA THR A 69 -13.63 -14.51 15.39
C THR A 69 -12.82 -14.42 16.69
N ARG A 70 -11.67 -15.12 16.77
CA ARG A 70 -10.73 -15.11 17.90
C ARG A 70 -10.16 -13.70 18.15
N SER A 71 -10.06 -12.87 17.12
CA SER A 71 -9.49 -11.52 17.15
C SER A 71 -10.36 -10.50 17.88
N ALA A 72 -11.64 -10.82 18.10
CA ALA A 72 -12.50 -10.02 18.96
C ALA A 72 -12.02 -10.03 20.42
N THR A 73 -11.38 -11.13 20.84
CA THR A 73 -10.91 -11.34 22.21
C THR A 73 -9.38 -11.26 22.35
N ASP A 74 -8.64 -11.65 21.31
CA ASP A 74 -7.17 -11.62 21.31
C ASP A 74 -6.66 -10.41 20.52
N VAL A 75 -6.28 -9.36 21.26
CA VAL A 75 -5.71 -8.13 20.68
C VAL A 75 -4.41 -8.41 19.92
N ARG A 76 -3.62 -9.41 20.34
CA ARG A 76 -2.35 -9.73 19.69
C ARG A 76 -2.59 -10.39 18.34
N LEU A 77 -3.61 -11.26 18.24
CA LEU A 77 -4.02 -11.83 16.95
C LEU A 77 -4.52 -10.73 16.01
N ARG A 78 -5.36 -9.82 16.50
CA ARG A 78 -5.90 -8.71 15.70
C ARG A 78 -4.78 -7.87 15.06
N ILE A 79 -3.76 -7.51 15.84
CA ILE A 79 -2.60 -6.76 15.32
C ILE A 79 -1.86 -7.53 14.24
N VAL A 80 -1.73 -8.86 14.39
CA VAL A 80 -1.04 -9.71 13.41
C VAL A 80 -1.85 -9.88 12.13
N GLU A 81 -3.17 -9.94 12.22
CA GLU A 81 -4.04 -9.93 11.05
C GLU A 81 -4.02 -8.57 10.33
N GLU A 82 -3.99 -7.45 11.08
CA GLU A 82 -3.82 -6.10 10.52
C GLU A 82 -2.48 -6.01 9.78
N LEU A 83 -1.42 -6.53 10.39
CA LEU A 83 -0.09 -6.62 9.79
C LEU A 83 -0.11 -7.46 8.50
N LEU A 84 -0.72 -8.66 8.54
CA LEU A 84 -0.86 -9.54 7.38
C LEU A 84 -1.64 -8.86 6.24
N SER A 85 -2.72 -8.15 6.56
CA SER A 85 -3.47 -7.40 5.56
C SER A 85 -2.63 -6.30 4.93
N SER A 86 -2.00 -5.47 5.77
CA SER A 86 -1.17 -4.36 5.31
C SER A 86 -0.02 -4.86 4.43
N GLU A 87 0.54 -6.03 4.75
CA GLU A 87 1.62 -6.63 3.98
C GLU A 87 1.13 -7.16 2.63
N LYS A 88 -0.08 -7.73 2.57
CA LYS A 88 -0.71 -8.12 1.29
C LYS A 88 -0.94 -6.90 0.40
N ASP A 89 -1.45 -5.81 0.96
CA ASP A 89 -1.69 -4.55 0.25
C ASP A 89 -0.39 -3.91 -0.24
N TYR A 90 0.64 -3.91 0.61
CA TYR A 90 1.98 -3.45 0.27
C TYR A 90 2.59 -4.27 -0.87
N CYS A 91 2.60 -5.61 -0.75
CA CYS A 91 3.11 -6.50 -1.79
C CYS A 91 2.36 -6.35 -3.12
N HIS A 92 1.05 -6.15 -3.05
CA HIS A 92 0.24 -5.90 -4.24
C HIS A 92 0.63 -4.56 -4.89
N THR A 93 0.70 -3.48 -4.11
CA THR A 93 1.07 -2.14 -4.58
C THR A 93 2.49 -2.12 -5.19
N LEU A 94 3.45 -2.82 -4.60
CA LEU A 94 4.80 -2.89 -5.18
C LEU A 94 4.81 -3.55 -6.56
N LYS A 95 3.98 -4.57 -6.78
CA LYS A 95 3.91 -5.26 -8.08
C LYS A 95 3.34 -4.38 -9.17
N THR A 96 2.49 -3.41 -8.84
CA THR A 96 1.87 -2.53 -9.83
C THR A 96 2.89 -1.61 -10.49
N VAL A 97 4.06 -1.39 -9.87
CA VAL A 97 5.21 -0.69 -10.48
C VAL A 97 5.60 -1.33 -11.81
N ALA A 98 5.59 -2.66 -11.88
CA ALA A 98 6.01 -3.40 -13.06
C ALA A 98 5.10 -3.12 -14.27
N ASP A 99 3.79 -3.09 -14.02
CA ASP A 99 2.78 -2.91 -15.06
C ASP A 99 2.58 -1.44 -15.44
N LEU A 100 2.57 -0.53 -14.46
CA LEU A 100 2.37 0.90 -14.69
C LEU A 100 3.59 1.59 -15.31
N TYR A 101 4.79 1.29 -14.82
CA TYR A 101 5.97 2.10 -15.11
C TYR A 101 7.07 1.29 -15.77
N GLU A 102 7.44 0.13 -15.22
CA GLU A 102 8.58 -0.64 -15.72
C GLU A 102 8.41 -1.05 -17.20
N LYS A 103 7.29 -1.69 -17.54
CA LYS A 103 7.03 -2.16 -18.92
C LYS A 103 6.93 -1.01 -19.94
N PRO A 104 6.23 0.10 -19.68
CA PRO A 104 6.22 1.25 -20.59
C PRO A 104 7.59 1.92 -20.70
N LEU A 105 8.30 2.13 -19.60
CA LEU A 105 9.59 2.82 -19.59
C LEU A 105 10.70 2.00 -20.27
N ARG A 106 10.62 0.67 -20.25
CA ARG A 106 11.53 -0.18 -21.04
C ARG A 106 11.47 0.10 -22.55
N LYS A 107 10.32 0.58 -23.05
CA LYS A 107 10.12 0.88 -24.48
C LYS A 107 10.59 2.30 -24.84
N LEU A 108 10.93 3.13 -23.85
CA LEU A 108 11.38 4.49 -24.04
C LEU A 108 12.85 4.48 -24.50
N LEU A 109 13.16 5.20 -25.57
CA LEU A 109 14.50 5.20 -26.17
C LEU A 109 15.55 5.93 -25.32
N SER A 110 15.12 6.84 -24.44
CA SER A 110 15.97 7.63 -23.54
C SER A 110 16.35 6.90 -22.24
N MET A 111 15.86 5.67 -22.05
CA MET A 111 16.14 4.86 -20.87
C MET A 111 17.37 3.96 -21.11
N GLU A 112 18.49 4.31 -20.49
CA GLU A 112 19.68 3.47 -20.50
C GLU A 112 19.46 2.19 -19.67
N LYS A 113 20.22 1.14 -19.97
CA LYS A 113 20.05 -0.15 -19.31
C LYS A 113 20.45 -0.08 -17.84
N GLU A 114 21.47 0.69 -17.53
CA GLU A 114 21.98 0.93 -16.19
C GLU A 114 20.98 1.75 -15.36
N ASP A 115 20.38 2.80 -15.94
CA ASP A 115 19.33 3.59 -15.32
C ASP A 115 18.10 2.74 -15.00
N TYR A 116 17.65 1.95 -15.98
CA TYR A 116 16.51 1.05 -15.84
C TYR A 116 16.70 0.08 -14.67
N LYS A 117 17.88 -0.53 -14.57
CA LYS A 117 18.20 -1.45 -13.47
C LYS A 117 18.18 -0.74 -12.12
N SER A 118 18.72 0.47 -12.07
CA SER A 118 18.76 1.27 -10.83
C SER A 118 17.37 1.68 -10.36
N LEU A 119 16.41 1.81 -11.27
CA LEU A 119 15.01 2.10 -10.98
C LEU A 119 14.16 0.88 -10.64
N PHE A 120 14.45 -0.32 -11.18
CA PHE A 120 13.51 -1.46 -11.12
C PHE A 120 14.08 -2.80 -10.62
N ASP A 121 15.40 -3.03 -10.58
CA ASP A 121 15.96 -4.35 -10.19
C ASP A 121 15.67 -4.72 -8.72
N TRP A 122 15.29 -3.74 -7.89
CA TRP A 122 14.93 -3.96 -6.49
C TRP A 122 13.53 -4.55 -6.28
N VAL A 123 12.63 -4.39 -7.26
CA VAL A 123 11.20 -4.70 -7.12
C VAL A 123 11.00 -6.19 -6.82
N GLU A 124 11.59 -7.08 -7.61
CA GLU A 124 11.41 -8.53 -7.46
C GLU A 124 12.03 -9.08 -6.15
N PRO A 125 13.26 -8.69 -5.74
CA PRO A 125 13.81 -9.05 -4.44
C PRO A 125 12.91 -8.65 -3.25
N ILE A 126 12.44 -7.40 -3.22
CA ILE A 126 11.59 -6.90 -2.13
C ILE A 126 10.22 -7.58 -2.16
N CYS A 127 9.61 -7.74 -3.33
CA CYS A 127 8.35 -8.47 -3.49
C CYS A 127 8.48 -9.94 -3.03
N SER A 128 9.59 -10.60 -3.34
CA SER A 128 9.84 -11.99 -2.92
C SER A 128 9.93 -12.13 -1.41
N LEU A 129 10.61 -11.19 -0.76
CA LEU A 129 10.70 -11.16 0.70
C LEU A 129 9.36 -10.85 1.35
N SER A 130 8.60 -9.90 0.80
CA SER A 130 7.26 -9.56 1.25
C SER A 130 6.32 -10.77 1.14
N LYS A 131 6.33 -11.50 0.00
CA LYS A 131 5.59 -12.78 -0.16
C LYS A 131 5.96 -13.80 0.92
N MET A 132 7.24 -13.92 1.26
CA MET A 132 7.68 -14.82 2.33
C MET A 132 7.10 -14.41 3.69
N VAL A 133 7.07 -13.11 4.00
CA VAL A 133 6.46 -12.58 5.23
C VAL A 133 4.96 -12.88 5.25
N ILE A 134 4.24 -12.64 4.15
CA ILE A 134 2.80 -12.96 4.01
C ILE A 134 2.54 -14.44 4.30
N ILE A 135 3.31 -15.34 3.68
CA ILE A 135 3.13 -16.80 3.87
C ILE A 135 3.32 -17.15 5.35
N LYS A 136 4.39 -16.67 5.98
CA LYS A 136 4.68 -16.96 7.39
C LYS A 136 3.65 -16.37 8.35
N LEU A 137 3.18 -15.14 8.08
CA LEU A 137 2.13 -14.50 8.87
C LEU A 137 0.79 -15.23 8.71
N THR A 138 0.46 -15.69 7.50
CA THR A 138 -0.74 -16.50 7.25
C THR A 138 -0.71 -17.78 8.09
N VAL A 139 0.40 -18.53 8.04
CA VAL A 139 0.57 -19.74 8.88
C VAL A 139 0.47 -19.39 10.38
N ALA A 140 1.07 -18.28 10.81
CA ALA A 140 1.01 -17.87 12.22
C ALA A 140 -0.42 -17.54 12.67
N VAL A 141 -1.25 -16.91 11.82
CA VAL A 141 -2.66 -16.61 12.08
C VAL A 141 -3.50 -17.89 12.09
N ASP A 142 -3.28 -18.78 11.13
CA ASP A 142 -4.01 -20.05 11.03
C ASP A 142 -3.76 -20.94 12.26
N GLU A 143 -2.49 -21.08 12.66
CA GLU A 143 -2.04 -21.88 13.81
C GLU A 143 -1.90 -21.06 15.10
N TRP A 144 -2.69 -19.99 15.24
CA TRP A 144 -2.48 -19.01 16.31
C TRP A 144 -2.74 -19.57 17.71
N GLU A 145 -1.74 -19.40 18.57
CA GLU A 145 -1.79 -19.64 20.01
C GLU A 145 -1.34 -18.37 20.75
N THR A 146 -2.27 -17.77 21.52
CA THR A 146 -2.12 -16.44 22.15
C THR A 146 -0.80 -16.26 22.91
N TYR A 147 -0.34 -17.30 23.60
CA TYR A 147 0.85 -17.23 24.45
C TYR A 147 2.09 -17.90 23.82
N GLU A 148 1.95 -18.70 22.77
CA GLU A 148 3.03 -19.52 22.23
C GLU A 148 3.56 -19.04 20.88
N THR A 149 2.70 -18.48 20.02
CA THR A 149 3.12 -18.08 18.67
C THR A 149 4.18 -16.97 18.74
N LYS A 150 5.31 -17.13 18.01
CA LYS A 150 6.43 -16.16 18.02
C LYS A 150 6.57 -15.47 16.67
N VAL A 151 5.86 -14.36 16.51
CA VAL A 151 5.80 -13.57 15.27
C VAL A 151 7.15 -12.93 14.92
N ALA A 152 7.97 -12.58 15.91
CA ALA A 152 9.27 -11.94 15.68
C ALA A 152 10.23 -12.76 14.80
N THR A 153 10.11 -14.09 14.79
CA THR A 153 11.00 -14.96 13.99
C THR A 153 10.74 -14.88 12.48
N ILE A 154 9.61 -14.30 12.09
CA ILE A 154 9.23 -14.07 10.68
C ILE A 154 10.17 -13.04 10.03
N PHE A 155 10.57 -12.03 10.80
CA PHE A 155 11.40 -10.90 10.37
C PHE A 155 12.88 -11.23 10.49
N SER A 156 13.37 -12.00 9.52
CA SER A 156 14.76 -12.47 9.51
C SER A 156 15.76 -11.34 9.26
N LYS A 157 17.02 -11.53 9.68
CA LYS A 157 18.11 -10.60 9.34
C LYS A 157 18.26 -10.41 7.82
N LEU A 158 17.98 -11.46 7.04
CA LEU A 158 18.02 -11.38 5.58
C LEU A 158 17.01 -10.35 5.03
N LEU A 159 15.80 -10.30 5.60
CA LEU A 159 14.78 -9.30 5.25
C LEU A 159 15.36 -7.90 5.49
N TRP A 160 15.81 -7.64 6.72
CA TRP A 160 16.33 -6.33 7.13
C TRP A 160 17.51 -5.87 6.29
N ASN A 161 18.50 -6.73 6.07
CA ASN A 161 19.66 -6.40 5.26
C ASN A 161 19.25 -6.01 3.83
N LYS A 162 18.24 -6.67 3.25
CA LYS A 162 17.79 -6.35 1.89
C LYS A 162 17.03 -5.03 1.80
N TYR A 163 16.26 -4.68 2.81
CA TYR A 163 15.65 -3.36 2.91
C TYR A 163 16.70 -2.27 3.12
N GLU A 164 17.72 -2.52 3.95
CA GLU A 164 18.83 -1.58 4.15
C GLU A 164 19.65 -1.40 2.86
N GLU A 165 19.96 -2.48 2.14
CA GLU A 165 20.59 -2.42 0.82
C GLU A 165 19.77 -1.56 -0.16
N TYR A 166 18.45 -1.75 -0.18
CA TYR A 166 17.57 -0.93 -1.01
C TYR A 166 17.58 0.55 -0.58
N GLN A 167 17.49 0.84 0.71
CA GLN A 167 17.48 2.22 1.20
C GLN A 167 18.74 2.97 0.82
N ASN A 168 19.91 2.32 0.94
CA ASN A 168 21.17 2.90 0.50
C ASN A 168 21.18 3.12 -1.02
N LEU A 169 20.74 2.13 -1.80
CA LEU A 169 20.61 2.27 -3.26
C LEU A 169 19.67 3.42 -3.65
N TYR A 170 18.53 3.53 -2.96
CA TYR A 170 17.51 4.53 -3.23
C TYR A 170 18.05 5.94 -3.02
N LEU A 171 18.70 6.18 -1.86
CA LEU A 171 19.24 7.48 -1.50
C LEU A 171 20.45 7.88 -2.36
N ASP A 172 21.35 6.93 -2.62
CA ASP A 172 22.63 7.21 -3.27
C ASP A 172 22.53 7.26 -4.80
N ILE A 173 21.61 6.50 -5.40
CA ILE A 173 21.56 6.29 -6.85
C ILE A 173 20.17 6.58 -7.43
N THR A 174 19.13 5.88 -6.95
CA THR A 174 17.79 5.91 -7.59
C THR A 174 17.14 7.30 -7.51
N LEU A 175 17.18 7.97 -6.36
CA LEU A 175 16.56 9.27 -6.15
C LEU A 175 17.27 10.39 -6.94
N PRO A 176 18.62 10.50 -6.94
CA PRO A 176 19.32 11.43 -7.83
C PRO A 176 18.98 11.20 -9.31
N LEU A 177 19.00 9.93 -9.75
CA LEU A 177 18.66 9.56 -11.12
C LEU A 177 17.23 9.96 -11.49
N LEU A 178 16.26 9.70 -10.60
CA LEU A 178 14.86 10.08 -10.82
C LEU A 178 14.73 11.60 -11.01
N LYS A 179 15.36 12.39 -10.14
CA LYS A 179 15.35 13.87 -10.24
C LYS A 179 16.02 14.37 -11.52
N GLU A 180 17.11 13.73 -11.93
CA GLU A 180 17.78 14.06 -13.19
C GLU A 180 16.85 13.79 -14.38
N LYS A 181 16.21 12.61 -14.45
CA LYS A 181 15.27 12.28 -15.53
C LYS A 181 14.05 13.21 -15.52
N GLU A 182 13.50 13.53 -14.35
CA GLU A 182 12.37 14.47 -14.23
C GLU A 182 12.70 15.89 -14.73
N THR A 183 13.97 16.29 -14.71
CA THR A 183 14.41 17.62 -15.14
C THR A 183 14.95 17.66 -16.56
N SER A 184 15.49 16.55 -17.07
CA SER A 184 16.19 16.48 -18.35
C SER A 184 15.42 15.77 -19.47
N ASP A 185 14.44 14.93 -19.13
CA ASP A 185 13.73 14.05 -20.06
C ASP A 185 12.22 14.30 -20.02
N GLU A 186 11.75 15.15 -20.94
CA GLU A 186 10.33 15.50 -21.05
C GLU A 186 9.47 14.29 -21.45
N ASP A 187 10.00 13.38 -22.28
CA ASP A 187 9.27 12.18 -22.72
C ASP A 187 9.07 11.21 -21.54
N PHE A 188 10.07 11.07 -20.67
CA PHE A 188 9.97 10.31 -19.43
C PHE A 188 8.88 10.86 -18.52
N VAL A 189 8.87 12.18 -18.29
CA VAL A 189 7.88 12.84 -17.44
C VAL A 189 6.48 12.67 -18.02
N ALA A 190 6.30 12.93 -19.32
CA ALA A 190 5.03 12.78 -20.00
C ALA A 190 4.50 11.35 -19.92
N LEU A 191 5.36 10.35 -20.11
CA LEU A 191 4.97 8.94 -19.98
C LEU A 191 4.58 8.59 -18.54
N CYS A 192 5.33 9.06 -17.53
CA CYS A 192 5.00 8.82 -16.13
C CYS A 192 3.66 9.44 -15.74
N GLN A 193 3.35 10.67 -16.19
CA GLN A 193 2.06 11.32 -15.95
C GLN A 193 0.92 10.61 -16.68
N LEU A 194 1.13 10.24 -17.94
CA LEU A 194 0.16 9.49 -18.73
C LEU A 194 -0.18 8.14 -18.08
N ARG A 195 0.83 7.44 -17.57
CA ARG A 195 0.65 6.13 -16.93
C ARG A 195 0.13 6.21 -15.50
N GLN A 196 0.42 7.30 -14.79
CA GLN A 196 -0.18 7.52 -13.48
C GLN A 196 -1.69 7.64 -13.63
N GLY A 197 -2.20 8.49 -14.54
CA GLY A 197 -3.65 8.69 -14.70
C GLY A 197 -4.34 8.91 -13.34
N ALA A 198 -5.35 8.10 -13.03
CA ALA A 198 -6.01 8.08 -11.71
C ALA A 198 -5.40 7.10 -10.68
N ALA A 199 -4.26 6.48 -10.98
CA ALA A 199 -3.56 5.64 -10.03
C ALA A 199 -3.12 6.44 -8.79
N LYS A 200 -3.27 5.82 -7.63
CA LYS A 200 -3.04 6.43 -6.32
C LYS A 200 -1.59 6.87 -6.10
N TYR A 201 -0.65 6.16 -6.70
CA TYR A 201 0.78 6.37 -6.46
C TYR A 201 1.49 6.77 -7.74
N SER A 202 2.24 7.87 -7.67
CA SER A 202 3.23 8.23 -8.69
C SER A 202 4.43 7.27 -8.62
N LEU A 203 5.27 7.27 -9.66
CA LEU A 203 6.52 6.49 -9.67
C LEU A 203 7.41 6.83 -8.48
N ALA A 204 7.58 8.13 -8.17
CA ALA A 204 8.34 8.59 -7.01
C ALA A 204 7.78 8.03 -5.70
N ALA A 205 6.47 8.10 -5.50
CA ALA A 205 5.82 7.59 -4.29
C ALA A 205 6.01 6.06 -4.15
N LEU A 206 5.96 5.31 -5.26
CA LEU A 206 6.18 3.86 -5.25
C LEU A 206 7.63 3.50 -4.91
N LEU A 207 8.61 4.27 -5.39
CA LEU A 207 10.03 4.10 -5.05
C LEU A 207 10.31 4.47 -3.58
N GLU A 208 9.51 5.35 -2.99
CA GLU A 208 9.61 5.67 -1.56
C GLU A 208 9.00 4.61 -0.64
N LEU A 209 8.12 3.74 -1.14
CA LEU A 209 7.42 2.76 -0.30
C LEU A 209 8.36 1.84 0.52
N PRO A 210 9.48 1.31 -0.02
CA PRO A 210 10.43 0.54 0.77
C PRO A 210 11.47 1.42 1.50
N GLY A 211 11.26 2.74 1.52
CA GLY A 211 12.14 3.76 2.11
C GLY A 211 11.99 3.92 3.63
N PRO A 212 12.82 4.80 4.25
CA PRO A 212 12.87 4.97 5.69
C PRO A 212 11.61 5.68 6.24
N PRO A 213 11.17 5.36 7.47
CA PRO A 213 9.93 5.89 8.07
C PRO A 213 9.95 7.38 8.41
N SER A 214 11.08 8.09 8.24
CA SER A 214 11.25 9.48 8.65
C SER A 214 10.48 10.52 7.81
N THR A 215 9.84 10.12 6.71
CA THR A 215 9.06 11.03 5.84
C THR A 215 7.59 10.59 5.68
N CYS A 216 7.15 9.54 6.37
CA CYS A 216 5.88 8.88 6.06
C CYS A 216 4.73 9.32 6.99
N GLU A 217 3.93 10.30 6.55
CA GLU A 217 2.52 10.41 6.95
C GLU A 217 1.68 9.37 6.17
N TRP A 218 1.91 8.07 6.40
CA TRP A 218 1.14 7.01 5.74
C TRP A 218 0.47 6.10 6.75
N GLY A 219 -0.72 6.50 7.18
CA GLY A 219 -1.60 5.72 8.05
C GLY A 219 -2.24 4.48 7.40
N SER A 220 -1.69 3.90 6.33
CA SER A 220 -2.29 2.68 5.76
C SER A 220 -1.44 1.74 4.90
N ILE A 221 -0.25 2.06 4.39
CA ILE A 221 0.47 1.13 3.45
C ILE A 221 1.90 0.73 3.90
N GLY A 222 2.35 1.16 5.08
CA GLY A 222 3.68 0.83 5.60
C GLY A 222 3.66 0.20 7.00
N GLY A 223 2.73 -0.71 7.26
CA GLY A 223 2.55 -1.33 8.59
C GLY A 223 3.81 -2.01 9.11
N LEU A 224 4.65 -2.59 8.23
CA LEU A 224 5.87 -3.26 8.67
C LEU A 224 6.88 -2.30 9.33
N ALA A 225 7.14 -1.11 8.78
CA ALA A 225 8.24 -0.27 9.27
C ALA A 225 7.96 0.32 10.66
N ILE A 226 6.74 0.81 10.89
CA ILE A 226 6.33 1.40 12.17
C ILE A 226 6.12 0.30 13.23
N ILE A 227 5.42 -0.79 12.88
CA ILE A 227 5.17 -1.89 13.83
C ILE A 227 6.47 -2.60 14.21
N LEU A 228 7.44 -2.74 13.30
CA LEU A 228 8.68 -3.45 13.59
C LEU A 228 9.75 -2.61 14.27
N MET A 229 9.82 -1.30 14.03
CA MET A 229 10.72 -0.43 14.80
C MET A 229 10.27 -0.32 16.27
N ASP A 230 8.96 -0.26 16.53
CA ASP A 230 8.44 -0.39 17.88
C ASP A 230 8.70 -1.78 18.47
N TRP A 231 8.56 -2.86 17.68
CA TRP A 231 8.79 -4.23 18.16
C TRP A 231 10.26 -4.51 18.55
N ASN A 232 11.24 -3.98 17.82
CA ASN A 232 12.66 -4.14 18.15
C ASN A 232 13.10 -3.27 19.35
N CYS A 233 12.47 -2.11 19.55
CA CYS A 233 12.65 -1.30 20.77
C CYS A 233 11.96 -1.92 22.00
N MET A 234 10.90 -2.71 21.83
CA MET A 234 10.06 -3.26 22.90
C MET A 234 10.36 -4.73 23.27
N THR A 235 11.63 -5.08 23.43
CA THR A 235 12.00 -6.31 24.18
C THR A 235 11.74 -6.21 25.69
N GLY A 236 11.06 -5.16 26.16
CA GLY A 236 10.65 -4.98 27.56
C GLY A 236 9.15 -4.67 27.70
N SER A 237 8.37 -5.66 28.16
CA SER A 237 7.15 -5.63 29.00
C SER A 237 6.03 -4.57 28.86
N LEU A 238 6.10 -3.56 27.98
CA LEU A 238 5.27 -2.34 28.05
C LEU A 238 4.32 -2.13 26.85
N VAL A 239 3.87 -3.22 26.22
CA VAL A 239 3.06 -3.15 24.98
C VAL A 239 1.57 -2.87 25.23
N LEU A 240 1.00 -3.25 26.39
CA LEU A 240 -0.45 -3.15 26.60
C LEU A 240 -0.95 -1.72 26.90
N ASP A 241 -0.12 -0.85 27.48
CA ASP A 241 -0.57 0.50 27.86
C ASP A 241 -0.55 1.49 26.68
N GLN A 242 0.38 1.37 25.74
CA GLN A 242 0.51 2.34 24.64
C GLN A 242 -0.52 2.14 23.51
N LEU A 243 -0.96 0.90 23.27
CA LEU A 243 -2.00 0.60 22.27
C LEU A 243 -3.41 1.05 22.72
N SER A 244 -3.63 1.21 24.03
CA SER A 244 -4.87 1.80 24.54
C SER A 244 -4.97 3.31 24.23
N THR A 245 -3.82 3.99 24.18
CA THR A 245 -3.73 5.43 23.90
C THR A 245 -3.98 5.74 22.43
N PHE A 246 -3.55 4.87 21.51
CA PHE A 246 -3.76 5.05 20.06
C PHE A 246 -5.25 4.90 19.67
N ASN A 247 -5.98 4.01 20.35
CA ASN A 247 -7.41 3.82 20.14
C ASN A 247 -8.28 4.87 20.86
N GLY A 248 -7.71 5.67 21.76
CA GLY A 248 -8.38 6.78 22.45
C GLY A 248 -8.50 8.05 21.62
N ALA A 249 -7.58 8.29 20.67
CA ALA A 249 -7.53 9.54 19.91
C ALA A 249 -8.56 9.63 18.75
N SER A 250 -9.27 8.54 18.43
CA SER A 250 -10.30 8.52 17.37
C SER A 250 -11.75 8.58 17.91
N LYS A 251 -11.95 8.55 19.23
CA LYS A 251 -13.30 8.55 19.84
C LYS A 251 -13.83 9.90 20.34
N ASP A 252 -13.03 10.96 20.34
CA ASP A 252 -13.42 12.24 20.95
C ASP A 252 -14.06 13.28 20.00
N ASN A 253 -14.49 12.88 18.80
CA ASN A 253 -15.22 13.79 17.87
C ASN A 253 -16.67 13.39 17.58
N LEU A 254 -17.29 12.52 18.40
CA LEU A 254 -18.71 12.16 18.26
C LEU A 254 -19.53 12.33 19.54
N LEU A 255 -19.27 13.36 20.35
CA LEU A 255 -20.22 13.82 21.38
C LEU A 255 -20.08 15.33 21.62
N ASN A 256 -20.46 16.16 20.66
CA ASN A 256 -20.85 17.54 20.93
C ASN A 256 -21.91 18.00 19.93
N GLY A 257 -23.16 17.82 20.28
CA GLY A 257 -24.27 18.29 19.47
C GLY A 257 -25.61 17.73 19.92
N SER A 258 -26.02 17.99 21.16
CA SER A 258 -27.43 17.93 21.60
C SER A 258 -27.57 18.39 23.06
N SER A 259 -27.88 19.68 23.27
CA SER A 259 -28.90 20.10 24.25
C SER A 259 -29.05 21.62 24.18
N GLY A 260 -29.96 22.07 23.31
CA GLY A 260 -30.59 23.37 23.43
C GLY A 260 -32.03 23.15 23.88
N TYR A 261 -32.30 23.44 25.15
CA TYR A 261 -33.54 24.01 25.68
C TYR A 261 -33.19 24.77 26.96
#